data_AF-A0A0P7JNF3-F1
#
_entry.id   AF-A0A0P7JNF3-F1
#
_cell.length_a   1.000
_cell.length_b   1.000
_cell.length_c   1.000
_cell.angle_alpha   90.00
_cell.angle_beta   90.00
_cell.angle_gamma   90.00
#
_symmetry.space_group_name_H-M   'P 1'
#
loop_
_entity.id
_entity.type
_entity.pdbx_description
1 polymer ?
#
loop_
_entity_poly.entity_id
_entity_poly.type
_entity_poly.pdbx_seq_one_letter_code
_entity_poly.pdbx_strand_id
1 'polypeptide(L)'
;EVDHSTIYRWVQRYAPDMERRMRWQWRRPMSDSWRVDETYIKVRGKWTYLYRAVDKLGNTIDFYLSSTRNAKAAKCFLGKAIRACKGWEKPSKINTDKAGCYTQAIRELKKEGKCPKDVEHRQVKYLNNVIEADHGKLKQLIKPVRGFKTMKTAYATIKGFEVMRALRKGQGRAFNLTRDPIGEKRMIERAFGVGPCVMSETMTWLEQQLAA
;
A
#
# COMPACT_ATOMS: atom_id res chain seq x y z
N GLU A 1 18.71 -26.01 -6.19
CA GLU A 1 18.78 -24.57 -6.52
C GLU A 1 17.50 -24.17 -7.24
N VAL A 2 16.86 -23.04 -6.88
CA VAL A 2 15.62 -22.59 -7.54
C VAL A 2 15.99 -21.55 -8.60
N ASP A 3 15.58 -21.80 -9.85
CA ASP A 3 15.88 -20.85 -10.93
C ASP A 3 15.20 -19.48 -10.74
N HIS A 4 15.89 -18.42 -11.13
CA HIS A 4 15.43 -17.04 -11.01
C HIS A 4 14.08 -16.79 -11.74
N SER A 5 13.81 -17.50 -12.84
CA SER A 5 12.54 -17.39 -13.56
C SER A 5 11.38 -17.99 -12.76
N THR A 6 11.65 -18.98 -11.91
CA THR A 6 10.66 -19.59 -11.01
C THR A 6 10.26 -18.60 -9.93
N ILE A 7 11.23 -17.95 -9.27
CA ILE A 7 10.96 -16.89 -8.29
C ILE A 7 10.17 -15.75 -8.93
N TYR A 8 10.55 -15.34 -10.14
CA TYR A 8 9.83 -14.32 -10.88
C TYR A 8 8.37 -14.70 -11.13
N ARG A 9 8.10 -15.93 -11.63
CA ARG A 9 6.74 -16.43 -11.85
C ARG A 9 5.92 -16.47 -10.55
N TRP A 10 6.53 -16.85 -9.43
CA TRP A 10 5.88 -16.81 -8.12
C TRP A 10 5.49 -15.39 -7.72
N VAL A 11 6.39 -14.41 -7.87
CA VAL A 11 6.06 -12.99 -7.60
C VAL A 11 4.90 -12.54 -8.48
N GLN A 12 4.92 -12.86 -9.77
CA GLN A 12 3.84 -12.47 -10.69
C GLN A 12 2.48 -13.09 -10.33
N ARG A 13 2.48 -14.32 -9.80
CA ARG A 13 1.25 -15.03 -9.42
C ARG A 13 0.76 -14.69 -8.02
N TYR A 14 1.63 -14.78 -7.02
CA TYR A 14 1.27 -14.74 -5.62
C TYR A 14 1.28 -13.33 -5.03
N ALA A 15 2.11 -12.40 -5.51
CA ALA A 15 2.10 -11.05 -4.94
C ALA A 15 0.76 -10.33 -5.11
N PRO A 16 0.07 -10.39 -6.27
CA PRO A 16 -1.28 -9.85 -6.40
C PRO A 16 -2.32 -10.57 -5.56
N ASP A 17 -2.19 -11.90 -5.40
CA ASP A 17 -3.13 -12.70 -4.61
C ASP A 17 -2.98 -12.42 -3.11
N MET A 18 -1.74 -12.34 -2.64
CA MET A 18 -1.39 -11.94 -1.28
C MET A 18 -1.94 -10.55 -0.96
N GLU A 19 -1.76 -9.58 -1.87
CA GLU A 19 -2.32 -8.24 -1.71
C GLU A 19 -3.85 -8.23 -1.63
N ARG A 20 -4.52 -9.09 -2.40
CA ARG A 20 -5.97 -9.24 -2.38
C ARG A 20 -6.46 -9.84 -1.06
N ARG A 21 -5.88 -10.96 -0.63
CA ARG A 21 -6.30 -11.71 0.56
C ARG A 21 -6.00 -10.95 1.85
N MET A 22 -4.83 -10.32 1.92
CA MET A 22 -4.39 -9.61 3.13
C MET A 22 -4.85 -8.15 3.17
N ARG A 23 -5.54 -7.65 2.12
CA ARG A 23 -5.93 -6.24 1.98
C ARG A 23 -6.52 -5.67 3.27
N TRP A 24 -7.46 -6.39 3.88
CA TRP A 24 -8.16 -5.96 5.08
C TRP A 24 -7.26 -5.89 6.33
N GLN A 25 -6.20 -6.71 6.37
CA GLN A 25 -5.32 -6.83 7.53
C GLN A 25 -4.30 -5.68 7.63
N TRP A 26 -3.89 -5.08 6.50
CA TRP A 26 -2.84 -4.04 6.49
C TRP A 26 -3.30 -2.69 5.93
N ARG A 27 -4.36 -2.60 5.11
CA ARG A 27 -4.84 -1.32 4.54
C ARG A 27 -5.82 -0.59 5.45
N ARG A 28 -5.47 -0.42 6.71
CA ARG A 28 -6.28 0.39 7.65
C ARG A 28 -5.51 1.67 7.94
N PRO A 29 -5.97 2.84 7.46
CA PRO A 29 -5.37 4.11 7.86
C PRO A 29 -5.50 4.25 9.37
N MET A 30 -4.42 4.60 10.05
CA MET A 30 -4.46 4.89 11.49
C MET A 30 -4.72 6.38 11.76
N SER A 31 -4.76 7.20 10.71
CA SER A 31 -5.11 8.61 10.76
C SER A 31 -5.96 9.01 9.55
N ASP A 32 -6.85 9.96 9.81
CA ASP A 32 -7.69 10.69 8.87
C ASP A 32 -6.93 11.76 8.05
N SER A 33 -5.64 11.96 8.32
CA SER A 33 -4.80 12.92 7.60
C SER A 33 -3.86 12.22 6.63
N TRP A 34 -4.10 12.40 5.34
CA TRP A 34 -3.37 11.73 4.25
C TRP A 34 -2.32 12.65 3.64
N ARG A 35 -1.21 12.06 3.18
CA ARG A 35 -0.23 12.66 2.28
C ARG A 35 -0.29 11.90 0.97
N VAL A 36 -0.48 12.63 -0.12
CA VAL A 36 -0.63 12.07 -1.45
C VAL A 36 0.36 12.74 -2.38
N ASP A 37 1.11 11.91 -3.10
CA ASP A 37 2.12 12.37 -4.03
C ASP A 37 2.39 11.26 -5.06
N GLU A 38 3.02 11.62 -6.18
CA GLU A 38 3.46 10.69 -7.19
C GLU A 38 4.98 10.55 -7.23
N THR A 39 5.45 9.36 -7.58
CA THR A 39 6.86 9.13 -7.85
C THR A 39 7.07 8.46 -9.18
N TYR A 40 8.21 8.74 -9.81
CA TYR A 40 8.55 8.15 -11.10
C TYR A 40 9.15 6.75 -10.93
N ILE A 41 8.76 5.83 -11.81
CA ILE A 41 9.39 4.51 -11.97
C ILE A 41 9.56 4.19 -13.46
N LYS A 42 10.63 3.45 -13.83
CA LYS A 42 10.86 3.04 -15.22
C LYS A 42 10.11 1.74 -15.53
N VAL A 43 9.28 1.77 -16.58
CA VAL A 43 8.61 0.60 -17.16
C VAL A 43 8.84 0.63 -18.66
N ARG A 44 9.42 -0.45 -19.21
CA ARG A 44 9.78 -0.61 -20.63
C ARG A 44 10.63 0.56 -21.16
N GLY A 45 11.58 1.02 -20.34
CA GLY A 45 12.44 2.17 -20.66
C GLY A 45 11.75 3.54 -20.59
N LYS A 46 10.43 3.61 -20.35
CA LYS A 46 9.67 4.87 -20.22
C LYS A 46 9.41 5.19 -18.75
N TRP A 47 9.41 6.48 -18.42
CA TRP A 47 8.99 6.93 -17.10
C TRP A 47 7.47 6.82 -16.96
N THR A 48 7.05 6.28 -15.83
CA THR A 48 5.64 6.12 -15.44
C THR A 48 5.46 6.64 -14.02
N TYR A 49 4.21 6.96 -13.67
CA TYR A 49 3.87 7.63 -12.42
C TYR A 49 3.19 6.65 -11.46
N LEU A 50 3.83 6.43 -10.32
CA LEU A 50 3.30 5.69 -9.21
C LEU A 50 2.74 6.68 -8.19
N TYR A 51 1.42 6.85 -8.21
CA TYR A 51 0.65 7.59 -7.23
C TYR A 51 0.61 6.81 -5.92
N ARG A 52 0.79 7.50 -4.79
CA ARG A 52 0.83 6.90 -3.46
C ARG A 52 0.09 7.76 -2.44
N ALA A 53 -0.47 7.10 -1.45
CA ALA A 53 -1.10 7.73 -0.30
C ALA A 53 -0.57 7.07 0.97
N VAL A 54 -0.09 7.90 1.89
CA VAL A 54 0.31 7.47 3.24
C VAL A 54 -0.41 8.32 4.28
N ASP A 55 -0.66 7.78 5.47
CA ASP A 55 -1.22 8.57 6.57
C ASP A 55 -0.13 9.42 7.26
N LYS A 56 -0.53 10.22 8.25
CA LYS A 56 0.40 11.03 9.06
C LYS A 56 1.51 10.20 9.74
N LEU A 57 1.25 8.93 10.05
CA LEU A 57 2.17 8.02 10.72
C LEU A 57 3.07 7.26 9.72
N GLY A 58 2.88 7.47 8.41
CA GLY A 58 3.65 6.80 7.36
C GLY A 58 3.12 5.43 6.98
N ASN A 59 1.91 5.06 7.41
CA ASN A 59 1.26 3.81 6.98
C ASN A 59 0.79 3.94 5.53
N THR A 60 0.98 2.90 4.74
CA THR A 60 0.52 2.89 3.34
C THR A 60 -0.99 2.73 3.32
N ILE A 61 -1.68 3.62 2.60
CA ILE A 61 -3.13 3.56 2.38
C ILE A 61 -3.41 2.84 1.05
N ASP A 62 -2.95 3.43 -0.06
CA ASP A 62 -3.07 2.83 -1.39
C ASP A 62 -2.00 3.38 -2.33
N PHE A 63 -1.89 2.74 -3.49
CA PHE A 63 -1.08 3.16 -4.61
C PHE A 63 -1.78 2.90 -5.95
N TYR A 64 -1.35 3.60 -6.99
CA TYR A 64 -1.85 3.43 -8.35
C TYR A 64 -0.77 3.74 -9.37
N LEU A 65 -0.61 2.85 -10.35
CA LEU A 65 0.40 3.00 -11.39
C LEU A 65 -0.26 3.49 -12.67
N SER A 66 0.25 4.57 -13.24
CA SER A 66 -0.27 5.23 -14.44
C SER A 66 0.86 5.56 -15.40
N SER A 67 0.59 5.53 -16.71
CA SER A 67 1.51 6.05 -17.72
C SER A 67 1.51 7.58 -17.80
N THR A 68 0.45 8.24 -17.35
CA THR A 68 0.25 9.68 -17.47
C THR A 68 0.13 10.36 -16.11
N ARG A 69 0.65 11.59 -16.02
CA ARG A 69 0.44 12.50 -14.88
C ARG A 69 -0.63 13.54 -15.23
N ASN A 70 -1.89 13.24 -14.95
CA ASN A 70 -3.01 14.14 -15.22
C ASN A 70 -4.11 14.04 -14.14
N ALA A 71 -5.06 14.97 -14.18
CA ALA A 71 -6.18 15.01 -13.24
C ALA A 71 -7.03 13.72 -13.28
N LYS A 72 -7.18 13.11 -14.48
CA LYS A 72 -7.89 11.83 -14.64
C LYS A 72 -7.22 10.71 -13.83
N ALA A 73 -5.91 10.55 -13.93
CA ALA A 73 -5.15 9.55 -13.19
C ALA A 73 -5.20 9.82 -11.67
N ALA A 74 -5.02 11.08 -11.24
CA ALA A 74 -5.14 11.47 -9.84
C ALA A 74 -6.55 11.18 -9.28
N LYS A 75 -7.61 11.45 -10.06
CA LYS A 75 -9.00 11.13 -9.72
C LYS A 75 -9.25 9.63 -9.61
N CYS A 76 -8.76 8.84 -10.57
CA CYS A 76 -8.83 7.38 -10.50
C CYS A 76 -8.13 6.85 -9.23
N PHE A 77 -6.95 7.39 -8.92
CA PHE A 77 -6.20 7.01 -7.72
C PHE A 77 -6.96 7.36 -6.43
N LEU A 78 -7.30 8.63 -6.24
CA LEU A 78 -7.99 9.10 -5.03
C LEU A 78 -9.36 8.42 -4.88
N GLY A 79 -10.10 8.26 -5.97
CA GLY A 79 -11.38 7.55 -5.96
C GLY A 79 -11.24 6.07 -5.58
N LYS A 80 -10.18 5.40 -6.02
CA LYS A 80 -9.86 4.02 -5.60
C LYS A 80 -9.52 3.97 -4.10
N ALA A 81 -8.66 4.87 -3.62
CA ALA A 81 -8.24 4.91 -2.22
C ALA A 81 -9.41 5.19 -1.28
N ILE A 82 -10.23 6.21 -1.58
CA ILE A 82 -11.39 6.58 -0.75
C ILE A 82 -12.46 5.48 -0.75
N ARG A 83 -12.70 4.82 -1.89
CA ARG A 83 -13.64 3.69 -1.97
C ARG A 83 -13.20 2.50 -1.13
N ALA A 84 -11.89 2.30 -0.98
CA ALA A 84 -11.36 1.20 -0.19
C ALA A 84 -11.53 1.43 1.33
N CYS A 85 -11.72 2.67 1.77
CA CYS A 85 -11.92 3.03 3.17
C CYS A 85 -13.38 2.85 3.60
N LYS A 86 -13.58 2.41 4.84
CA LYS A 86 -14.90 2.47 5.49
C LYS A 86 -15.30 3.93 5.73
N GLY A 87 -16.59 4.18 5.98
CA GLY A 87 -17.12 5.54 6.17
C GLY A 87 -16.34 6.38 7.18
N TRP A 88 -16.00 5.81 8.34
CA TRP A 88 -15.23 6.46 9.41
C TRP A 88 -13.71 6.46 9.19
N GLU A 89 -13.20 5.74 8.19
CA GLU A 89 -11.77 5.70 7.83
C GLU A 89 -11.44 6.69 6.69
N LYS A 90 -12.45 7.40 6.18
CA LYS A 90 -12.26 8.41 5.13
C LYS A 90 -11.43 9.58 5.66
N PRO A 91 -10.61 10.23 4.80
CA PRO A 91 -9.76 11.31 5.26
C PRO A 91 -10.57 12.53 5.64
N SER A 92 -10.19 13.21 6.72
CA SER A 92 -10.60 14.59 7.00
C SER A 92 -9.70 15.59 6.27
N LYS A 93 -8.44 15.22 6.01
CA LYS A 93 -7.41 16.09 5.41
C LYS A 93 -6.62 15.33 4.36
N ILE A 94 -6.45 15.93 3.19
CA ILE A 94 -5.54 15.43 2.14
C ILE A 94 -4.49 16.51 1.88
N ASN A 95 -3.22 16.19 2.14
CA ASN A 95 -2.11 17.04 1.75
C ASN A 95 -1.51 16.53 0.44
N THR A 96 -1.35 17.41 -0.55
CA THR A 96 -0.68 17.08 -1.82
C THR A 96 0.45 18.05 -2.11
N ASP A 97 1.22 17.75 -3.15
CA ASP A 97 2.08 18.75 -3.77
C ASP A 97 1.24 19.90 -4.39
N LYS A 98 1.94 20.90 -4.95
CA LYS A 98 1.30 22.05 -5.59
C LYS A 98 0.77 21.74 -7.00
N ALA A 99 0.74 20.49 -7.46
CA ALA A 99 0.23 20.18 -8.80
C ALA A 99 -1.29 20.38 -8.88
N GLY A 100 -1.73 21.17 -9.87
CA GLY A 100 -3.14 21.47 -10.09
C GLY A 100 -4.01 20.24 -10.42
N CYS A 101 -3.40 19.12 -10.80
CA CYS A 101 -4.11 17.87 -11.11
C CYS A 101 -4.86 17.30 -9.89
N TYR A 102 -4.30 17.43 -8.67
CA TYR A 102 -4.95 16.97 -7.46
C TYR A 102 -6.12 17.86 -7.06
N THR A 103 -5.96 19.18 -7.16
CA THR A 103 -7.04 20.14 -6.89
C THR A 103 -8.25 19.86 -7.77
N GLN A 104 -8.02 19.65 -9.07
CA GLN A 104 -9.09 19.27 -10.00
C GLN A 104 -9.72 17.92 -9.63
N ALA A 105 -8.90 16.90 -9.37
CA ALA A 105 -9.38 15.56 -9.02
C ALA A 105 -10.24 15.56 -7.74
N ILE A 106 -9.82 16.27 -6.69
CA ILE A 106 -10.55 16.36 -5.43
C ILE A 106 -11.88 17.08 -5.63
N ARG A 107 -11.89 18.19 -6.39
CA ARG A 107 -13.11 18.94 -6.71
C ARG A 107 -14.13 18.06 -7.43
N GLU A 108 -13.69 17.32 -8.44
CA GLU A 108 -14.55 16.39 -9.19
C GLU A 108 -15.08 15.26 -8.29
N LEU A 109 -14.24 14.67 -7.42
CA LEU A 109 -14.67 13.61 -6.51
C LEU A 109 -15.68 14.09 -5.46
N LYS A 110 -15.55 15.35 -4.99
CA LYS A 110 -16.56 15.97 -4.11
C LYS A 110 -17.87 16.20 -4.84
N LYS A 111 -17.83 16.68 -6.10
CA LYS A 111 -19.02 16.88 -6.93
C LYS A 111 -19.77 15.56 -7.19
N GLU A 112 -19.04 14.47 -7.38
CA GLU A 112 -19.59 13.11 -7.57
C GLU A 112 -20.05 12.43 -6.27
N GLY A 113 -19.90 13.07 -5.10
CA GLY A 113 -20.25 12.47 -3.80
C GLY A 113 -19.34 11.31 -3.37
N LYS A 114 -18.21 11.09 -4.05
CA LYS A 114 -17.26 10.01 -3.73
C LYS A 114 -16.31 10.40 -2.60
N CYS A 115 -15.96 11.68 -2.51
CA CYS A 115 -15.15 12.26 -1.44
C CYS A 115 -16.05 13.05 -0.47
N PRO A 116 -15.86 12.92 0.86
CA PRO A 116 -16.59 13.76 1.82
C PRO A 116 -16.42 15.26 1.52
N LYS A 117 -17.47 16.05 1.73
CA LYS A 117 -17.47 17.48 1.37
C LYS A 117 -16.55 18.28 2.29
N ASP A 118 -16.47 17.86 3.55
CA ASP A 118 -15.67 18.38 4.66
C ASP A 118 -14.17 18.09 4.54
N VAL A 119 -13.74 17.24 3.60
CA VAL A 119 -12.29 16.96 3.42
C VAL A 119 -11.54 18.24 3.09
N GLU A 120 -10.60 18.62 3.94
CA GLU A 120 -9.73 19.77 3.71
C GLU A 120 -8.57 19.39 2.79
N HIS A 121 -8.40 20.12 1.68
CA HIS A 121 -7.25 19.96 0.79
C HIS A 121 -6.16 20.97 1.17
N ARG A 122 -4.97 20.47 1.47
CA ARG A 122 -3.80 21.26 1.89
C ARG A 122 -2.65 21.06 0.90
N GLN A 123 -1.84 22.10 0.74
CA GLN A 123 -0.63 22.08 -0.11
C GLN A 123 0.58 22.56 0.69
N VAL A 124 0.83 21.90 1.82
CA VAL A 124 1.86 22.28 2.78
C VAL A 124 3.13 21.48 2.52
N LYS A 125 4.21 22.18 2.13
CA LYS A 125 5.48 21.56 1.70
C LYS A 125 6.10 20.62 2.75
N TYR A 126 6.21 21.05 4.00
CA TYR A 126 6.88 20.27 5.05
C TYR A 126 6.12 19.01 5.47
N LEU A 127 4.82 18.90 5.16
CA LEU A 127 4.05 17.69 5.43
C LEU A 127 4.38 16.57 4.42
N ASN A 128 5.05 16.88 3.30
CA ASN A 128 5.41 15.90 2.28
C ASN A 128 6.63 15.04 2.68
N ASN A 129 7.40 15.42 3.69
CA ASN A 129 8.59 14.67 4.12
C ASN A 129 8.29 13.18 4.40
N VAL A 130 7.11 12.87 4.94
CA VAL A 130 6.68 11.49 5.24
C VAL A 130 6.53 10.67 3.96
N ILE A 131 5.87 11.23 2.94
CA ILE A 131 5.66 10.52 1.67
C ILE A 131 6.95 10.47 0.84
N GLU A 132 7.79 11.50 0.92
CA GLU A 132 9.12 11.51 0.29
C GLU A 132 10.05 10.44 0.89
N ALA A 133 10.05 10.27 2.21
CA ALA A 133 10.79 9.18 2.87
C ALA A 133 10.26 7.80 2.46
N ASP A 134 8.93 7.66 2.32
CA ASP A 134 8.30 6.43 1.83
C ASP A 134 8.70 6.13 0.36
N HIS A 135 8.75 7.17 -0.50
CA HIS A 135 9.26 7.08 -1.87
C HIS A 135 10.71 6.58 -1.92
N GLY A 136 11.59 7.13 -1.08
CA GLY A 136 13.00 6.72 -1.01
C GLY A 136 13.15 5.24 -0.70
N LYS A 137 12.45 4.74 0.33
CA LYS A 137 12.46 3.32 0.72
C LYS A 137 11.95 2.40 -0.39
N LEU A 138 10.89 2.81 -1.10
CA LEU A 138 10.40 2.02 -2.22
C LEU A 138 11.40 2.01 -3.39
N LYS A 139 11.98 3.16 -3.73
CA LYS A 139 12.98 3.26 -4.80
C LYS A 139 14.22 2.41 -4.52
N GLN A 140 14.62 2.25 -3.26
CA GLN A 140 15.70 1.32 -2.88
C GLN A 140 15.38 -0.13 -3.24
N LEU A 141 14.11 -0.57 -3.13
CA LEU A 141 13.68 -1.91 -3.55
C LEU A 141 13.55 -2.06 -5.06
N ILE A 142 13.18 -0.98 -5.76
CA ILE A 142 13.00 -0.99 -7.22
C ILE A 142 14.35 -0.82 -7.95
N LYS A 143 15.35 -0.17 -7.36
CA LYS A 143 16.64 0.08 -8.04
C LYS A 143 17.34 -1.21 -8.50
N PRO A 144 17.39 -2.31 -7.71
CA PRO A 144 18.00 -3.57 -8.13
C PRO A 144 17.30 -4.26 -9.31
N VAL A 145 15.99 -4.07 -9.49
CA VAL A 145 15.24 -4.71 -10.59
C VAL A 145 15.48 -4.05 -11.96
N ARG A 146 16.32 -3.00 -12.06
CA ARG A 146 16.73 -2.32 -13.31
C ARG A 146 15.56 -1.93 -14.23
N GLY A 147 14.40 -1.64 -13.64
CA GLY A 147 13.16 -1.27 -14.34
C GLY A 147 12.33 -2.47 -14.81
N PHE A 148 11.02 -2.27 -14.91
CA PHE A 148 10.09 -3.35 -15.25
C PHE A 148 9.91 -3.50 -16.76
N LYS A 149 9.66 -4.71 -17.26
CA LYS A 149 9.43 -4.95 -18.70
C LYS A 149 8.03 -4.53 -19.17
N THR A 150 7.01 -4.72 -18.32
CA THR A 150 5.61 -4.35 -18.63
C THR A 150 4.91 -3.71 -17.43
N MET A 151 3.83 -2.97 -17.70
CA MET A 151 2.98 -2.37 -16.64
C MET A 151 2.36 -3.43 -15.74
N LYS A 152 1.88 -4.54 -16.31
CA LYS A 152 1.32 -5.68 -15.55
C LYS A 152 2.34 -6.21 -14.55
N THR A 153 3.57 -6.43 -15.01
CA THR A 153 4.63 -6.99 -14.18
C THR A 153 5.13 -6.02 -13.12
N ALA A 154 5.20 -4.73 -13.45
CA ALA A 154 5.50 -3.68 -12.50
C ALA A 154 4.45 -3.65 -11.39
N TYR A 155 3.18 -3.67 -11.77
CA TYR A 155 2.07 -3.61 -10.83
C TYR A 155 2.06 -4.80 -9.87
N ALA A 156 2.28 -6.02 -10.37
CA ALA A 156 2.34 -7.22 -9.55
C ALA A 156 3.50 -7.19 -8.55
N THR A 157 4.70 -6.80 -8.99
CA THR A 157 5.86 -6.70 -8.09
C THR A 157 5.67 -5.59 -7.05
N ILE A 158 5.15 -4.43 -7.44
CA ILE A 158 4.88 -3.32 -6.50
C ILE A 158 3.82 -3.73 -5.47
N LYS A 159 2.77 -4.46 -5.85
CA LYS A 159 1.82 -5.04 -4.88
C LYS A 159 2.54 -5.86 -3.81
N GLY A 160 3.46 -6.73 -4.22
CA GLY A 160 4.26 -7.53 -3.29
C GLY A 160 5.11 -6.67 -2.35
N PHE A 161 5.82 -5.69 -2.91
CA PHE A 161 6.61 -4.75 -2.09
C PHE A 161 5.75 -3.98 -1.10
N GLU A 162 4.58 -3.50 -1.49
CA GLU A 162 3.68 -2.79 -0.56
C GLU A 162 3.18 -3.66 0.57
N VAL A 163 2.76 -4.90 0.28
CA VAL A 163 2.33 -5.83 1.33
C VAL A 163 3.47 -6.09 2.32
N MET A 164 4.65 -6.45 1.81
CA MET A 164 5.80 -6.74 2.68
C MET A 164 6.23 -5.50 3.48
N ARG A 165 6.17 -4.31 2.89
CA ARG A 165 6.49 -3.06 3.60
C ARG A 165 5.44 -2.72 4.65
N ALA A 166 4.15 -2.92 4.36
CA ALA A 166 3.09 -2.67 5.32
C ALA A 166 3.18 -3.61 6.53
N LEU A 167 3.52 -4.88 6.31
CA LEU A 167 3.81 -5.84 7.37
C LEU A 167 4.99 -5.37 8.24
N ARG A 168 6.14 -5.05 7.63
CA ARG A 168 7.31 -4.51 8.34
C ARG A 168 7.06 -3.19 9.08
N LYS A 169 6.10 -2.38 8.64
CA LYS A 169 5.67 -1.15 9.35
C LYS A 169 4.74 -1.44 10.53
N GLY A 170 4.35 -2.69 10.75
CA GLY A 170 3.43 -3.10 11.79
C GLY A 170 1.95 -2.86 11.45
N GLN A 171 1.60 -2.58 10.19
CA GLN A 171 0.20 -2.34 9.81
C GLN A 171 -0.68 -3.59 10.00
N GLY A 172 -0.07 -4.78 10.00
CA GLY A 172 -0.73 -6.05 10.30
C GLY A 172 -0.68 -6.46 11.78
N ARG A 173 -0.14 -5.63 12.69
CA ARG A 173 0.17 -6.03 14.08
C ARG A 173 -1.03 -6.53 14.86
N ALA A 174 -2.24 -6.03 14.57
CA ALA A 174 -3.47 -6.51 15.20
C ALA A 174 -3.78 -7.99 14.88
N PHE A 175 -3.21 -8.52 13.80
CA PHE A 175 -3.39 -9.89 13.33
C PHE A 175 -2.13 -10.75 13.55
N ASN A 176 -1.04 -10.13 13.99
CA ASN A 176 0.21 -10.80 14.34
C ASN A 176 0.19 -11.10 15.85
N LEU A 177 -0.15 -12.35 16.20
CA LEU A 177 -0.28 -12.80 17.59
C LEU A 177 1.05 -12.69 18.35
N THR A 178 2.13 -13.17 17.74
CA THR A 178 3.45 -13.25 18.38
C THR A 178 4.26 -11.97 18.25
N ARG A 179 3.83 -11.04 17.38
CA ARG A 179 4.46 -9.72 17.12
C ARG A 179 5.91 -9.81 16.60
N ASP A 180 6.25 -10.92 15.96
CA ASP A 180 7.55 -11.18 15.37
C ASP A 180 7.43 -11.55 13.86
N PRO A 181 8.55 -11.71 13.12
CA PRO A 181 8.52 -12.09 11.70
C PRO A 181 7.91 -13.47 11.39
N ILE A 182 7.97 -14.41 12.33
CA ILE A 182 7.30 -15.72 12.23
C ILE A 182 5.78 -15.53 12.30
N GLY A 183 5.30 -14.62 13.15
CA GLY A 183 3.89 -14.24 13.17
C GLY A 183 3.41 -13.58 11.87
N GLU A 184 4.25 -12.76 11.22
CA GLU A 184 3.95 -12.25 9.87
C GLU A 184 3.86 -13.37 8.83
N LYS A 185 4.77 -14.36 8.90
CA LYS A 185 4.71 -15.56 8.05
C LYS A 185 3.40 -16.31 8.25
N ARG A 186 3.01 -16.56 9.51
CA ARG A 186 1.75 -17.26 9.82
C ARG A 186 0.52 -16.49 9.36
N MET A 187 0.54 -15.15 9.41
CA MET A 187 -0.51 -14.33 8.80
C MET A 187 -0.65 -14.62 7.29
N ILE A 188 0.46 -14.72 6.57
CA ILE A 188 0.46 -15.07 5.15
C ILE A 188 -0.04 -16.51 4.96
N GLU A 189 0.50 -17.48 5.70
CA GLU A 189 0.09 -18.88 5.60
C GLU A 189 -1.42 -19.08 5.83
N ARG A 190 -2.00 -18.37 6.82
CA ARG A 190 -3.45 -18.35 7.08
C ARG A 190 -4.24 -17.73 5.94
N ALA A 191 -3.75 -16.63 5.36
CA ALA A 191 -4.40 -16.02 4.20
C ALA A 191 -4.45 -16.99 3.00
N PHE A 192 -3.47 -17.89 2.88
CA PHE A 192 -3.41 -18.91 1.84
C PHE A 192 -4.07 -20.25 2.21
N GLY A 193 -4.49 -20.44 3.47
CA GLY A 193 -5.06 -21.71 3.95
C GLY A 193 -4.04 -22.85 4.06
N VAL A 194 -2.76 -22.53 4.18
CA VAL A 194 -1.66 -23.51 4.26
C VAL A 194 -1.13 -23.67 5.69
N GLY A 195 -1.38 -22.67 6.55
CA GLY A 195 -0.94 -22.65 7.94
C GLY A 195 -2.06 -22.99 8.93
N PRO A 196 -1.70 -23.16 10.23
CA PRO A 196 -2.66 -23.42 11.29
C PRO A 196 -3.66 -22.27 11.42
N CYS A 197 -4.90 -22.58 11.79
CA CYS A 197 -5.90 -21.54 12.01
C CYS A 197 -5.54 -20.70 13.25
N VAL A 198 -6.18 -19.53 13.40
CA VAL A 198 -5.89 -18.60 14.51
C VAL A 198 -6.05 -19.29 15.86
N MET A 199 -7.07 -20.14 16.03
CA MET A 199 -7.33 -20.86 17.28
C MET A 199 -6.21 -21.84 17.62
N SER A 200 -5.77 -22.66 16.67
CA SER A 200 -4.65 -23.58 16.88
C SER A 200 -3.38 -22.84 17.24
N GLU A 201 -3.09 -21.74 16.56
CA GLU A 201 -1.92 -20.91 16.87
C GLU A 201 -2.00 -20.27 18.25
N THR A 202 -3.17 -19.76 18.66
CA THR A 202 -3.35 -19.20 20.01
C THR A 202 -3.18 -20.26 21.08
N MET A 203 -3.67 -21.49 20.88
CA MET A 203 -3.48 -22.57 21.84
C MET A 203 -2.01 -22.92 21.99
N THR A 204 -1.28 -23.12 20.89
CA THR A 204 0.16 -23.41 20.93
C THR A 204 0.95 -22.28 21.58
N TRP A 205 0.59 -21.02 21.33
CA TRP A 205 1.25 -19.88 21.95
C TRP A 205 0.98 -19.79 23.46
N LEU A 206 -0.25 -20.04 23.90
CA LEU A 206 -0.61 -20.07 25.32
C LEU A 206 0.09 -21.21 26.06
N GLU A 207 0.12 -22.41 25.47
CA GLU A 207 0.85 -23.55 26.02
C GLU A 207 2.34 -23.24 26.22
N GLN A 208 2.98 -22.57 25.25
CA GLN A 208 4.38 -22.14 25.35
C GLN A 208 4.61 -21.06 26.41
N GLN A 209 3.65 -20.16 26.63
CA GLN A 209 3.76 -19.13 27.68
C GLN A 209 3.50 -19.69 29.07
N LEU A 210 2.64 -20.70 29.21
CA LEU A 210 2.35 -21.35 30.50
C LEU A 210 3.41 -22.37 30.91
N ALA A 211 4.16 -22.92 29.94
CA ALA A 211 5.27 -23.84 30.19
C ALA A 211 6.61 -23.13 30.50
N ALA A 212 6.67 -21.79 30.41
CA ALA A 212 7.85 -20.96 30.65
C ALA A 212 7.75 -20.24 32.00
#